data_AF-A0A919UGS2-F1
#
_entry.id   AF-A0A919UGS2-F1
#
_cell.length_a   1.000
_cell.length_b   1.000
_cell.length_c   1.000
_cell.angle_alpha   90.00
_cell.angle_beta   90.00
_cell.angle_gamma   90.00
#
_symmetry.space_group_name_H-M   'P 1'
#
loop_
_entity.id
_entity.type
_entity.pdbx_description
1 polymer ?
#
loop_
_entity_poly.entity_id
_entity_poly.type
_entity_poly.pdbx_seq_one_letter_code
_entity_poly.pdbx_strand_id
1 'polypeptide(L)'
;MRCGAESLPLGPGKQRALLVALLLDRGHVVPMERLLEVLWDGEPPNSAVSNIRTYASRLRGTIIDGWRRPRVHGRTPGYLIEVDDDELDTAVFANLAGAGHAALADGKADRAATYFRDALDLWHGAAGEDVPRSRCLDRRLSALDEQRLVVVEEWINARQQTHGDADLIADLRQLTESHPLRERLWGQLVLALYRVGDVGAALAAFQRARTVLIEDLGVEPGPDLVQLHQAVLARDPALGGPVAHPRALRRPVGAPRPVVTIWTPRELPVTAPTLIGRDREVASVVATVATRCGEGTVPAGEPVGMPAGVPAGMPTVVAIHGPSGAGASAVAIRAATELIPVFPDGQLYADLRTAGAAQVLGWFLRALGTPAGQVPSDVEEAAARFRSASADRRLLVLLDNATDEAQVRPLLSATSGSAAIVTSARKLAALDATAHVEVAPLGDDDAIRLLATLSGTGIRSAANPSLQTLVELCGGLPLALRIVAARLASAPDVPLERIAAELVTERHRFRALSCGDLRISYRSAA
;
A
#
# COMPACT_ATOMS: atom_id res chain seq x y z
N MET A 1 42.75 -10.71 15.88
CA MET A 1 43.29 -9.82 16.92
C MET A 1 44.47 -9.04 16.34
N ARG A 2 44.52 -7.72 16.56
CA ARG A 2 45.58 -6.85 16.03
C ARG A 2 46.36 -6.17 17.16
N CYS A 3 47.61 -5.83 16.88
CA CYS A 3 48.43 -4.94 17.69
C CYS A 3 48.98 -3.84 16.76
N GLY A 4 48.46 -2.62 16.89
CA GLY A 4 48.67 -1.60 15.85
C GLY A 4 48.10 -2.07 14.51
N ALA A 5 48.93 -2.11 13.47
CA ALA A 5 48.55 -2.57 12.13
C ALA A 5 48.72 -4.09 11.91
N GLU A 6 49.40 -4.80 12.81
CA GLU A 6 49.77 -6.21 12.60
C GLU A 6 48.73 -7.18 13.19
N SER A 7 48.46 -8.28 12.48
CA SER A 7 47.63 -9.38 12.95
C SER A 7 48.46 -10.39 13.74
N LEU A 8 48.02 -10.75 14.95
CA LEU A 8 48.74 -11.69 15.81
C LEU A 8 48.35 -13.15 15.52
N PRO A 9 49.31 -14.10 15.46
CA PRO A 9 49.02 -15.51 15.25
C PRO A 9 48.47 -16.16 16.53
N LEU A 10 47.16 -16.25 16.65
CA LEU A 10 46.46 -16.74 17.85
C LEU A 10 46.51 -18.27 18.05
N GLY A 11 47.20 -19.00 17.18
CA GLY A 11 47.38 -20.45 17.30
C GLY A 11 46.13 -21.27 16.91
N PRO A 12 46.03 -22.54 17.36
CA PRO A 12 45.00 -23.50 16.96
C PRO A 12 43.56 -23.11 17.34
N GLY A 13 42.57 -23.71 16.69
CA GLY A 13 41.16 -23.35 16.85
C GLY A 13 40.63 -23.35 18.29
N LYS A 14 40.98 -24.35 19.12
CA LYS A 14 40.55 -24.37 20.54
C LYS A 14 41.19 -23.25 21.38
N GLN A 15 42.40 -22.80 21.03
CA GLN A 15 43.03 -21.64 21.67
C GLN A 15 42.30 -20.34 21.30
N ARG A 16 41.89 -20.19 20.02
CA ARG A 16 41.05 -19.07 19.59
C ARG A 16 39.67 -19.09 20.25
N ALA A 17 39.03 -20.25 20.35
CA ALA A 17 37.74 -20.40 21.03
C ALA A 17 37.82 -20.03 22.52
N LEU A 18 38.91 -20.38 23.22
CA LEU A 18 39.15 -19.93 24.59
C LEU A 18 39.22 -18.41 24.68
N LEU A 19 39.97 -17.77 23.79
CA LEU A 19 40.08 -16.31 23.76
C LEU A 19 38.71 -15.65 23.55
N VAL A 20 37.93 -16.11 22.58
CA VAL A 20 36.59 -15.58 22.32
C VAL A 20 35.67 -15.77 23.52
N ALA A 21 35.71 -16.93 24.19
CA ALA A 21 34.93 -17.16 25.40
C ALA A 21 35.23 -16.12 26.49
N LEU A 22 36.51 -15.78 26.69
CA LEU A 22 36.93 -14.76 27.64
C LEU A 22 36.51 -13.35 27.19
N LEU A 23 36.65 -13.03 25.90
CA LEU A 23 36.29 -11.71 25.35
C LEU A 23 34.79 -11.42 25.44
N LEU A 24 33.95 -12.44 25.22
CA LEU A 24 32.50 -12.30 25.35
C LEU A 24 32.05 -12.05 26.82
N ASP A 25 32.86 -12.46 27.80
CA ASP A 25 32.67 -12.20 29.23
C ASP A 25 33.76 -11.25 29.78
N ARG A 26 34.20 -10.29 28.96
CA ARG A 26 35.28 -9.35 29.32
C ARG A 26 35.08 -8.72 30.71
N GLY A 27 36.18 -8.56 31.43
CA GLY A 27 36.19 -8.02 32.79
C GLY A 27 35.63 -8.97 33.87
N HIS A 28 35.05 -10.12 33.49
CA HIS A 28 34.47 -11.09 34.43
C HIS A 28 35.25 -12.41 34.43
N VAL A 29 35.24 -13.10 35.58
CA VAL A 29 35.84 -14.44 35.71
C VAL A 29 34.94 -15.46 35.05
N VAL A 30 35.45 -16.14 34.03
CA VAL A 30 34.81 -17.31 33.41
C VAL A 30 35.29 -18.57 34.15
N PRO A 31 34.41 -19.30 34.86
CA PRO A 31 34.79 -20.50 35.62
C PRO A 31 35.34 -21.61 34.72
N MET A 32 36.21 -22.46 35.27
CA MET A 32 36.80 -23.59 34.53
C MET A 32 35.73 -24.51 33.91
N GLU A 33 34.68 -24.83 34.66
CA GLU A 33 33.55 -25.68 34.19
C GLU A 33 32.91 -25.10 32.92
N ARG A 34 32.67 -23.77 32.92
CA ARG A 34 32.11 -23.08 31.75
C ARG A 34 33.06 -23.10 30.55
N LEU A 35 34.37 -22.97 30.79
CA LEU A 35 35.37 -23.09 29.72
C LEU A 35 35.44 -24.50 29.14
N LEU A 36 35.22 -25.55 29.96
CA LEU A 36 35.14 -26.93 29.49
C LEU A 36 33.91 -27.15 28.60
N GLU A 37 32.75 -26.64 29.00
CA GLU A 37 31.53 -26.66 28.18
C GLU A 37 31.74 -25.92 26.85
N VAL A 38 32.27 -24.70 26.89
CA VAL A 38 32.46 -23.89 25.67
C VAL A 38 33.48 -24.52 24.73
N LEU A 39 34.48 -25.24 25.24
CA LEU A 39 35.51 -25.83 24.39
C LEU A 39 35.17 -27.26 23.94
N TRP A 40 34.38 -28.03 24.67
CA TRP A 40 34.13 -29.45 24.38
C TRP A 40 32.66 -29.89 24.50
N ASP A 41 31.71 -28.97 24.60
CA ASP A 41 30.26 -29.25 24.66
C ASP A 41 29.85 -30.25 25.76
N GLY A 42 30.60 -30.29 26.86
CA GLY A 42 30.35 -31.21 27.97
C GLY A 42 31.01 -32.59 27.84
N GLU A 43 31.77 -32.84 26.75
CA GLU A 43 32.57 -34.07 26.55
C GLU A 43 34.09 -33.79 26.56
N PRO A 44 34.65 -33.28 27.67
CA PRO A 44 36.07 -32.95 27.74
C PRO A 44 36.95 -34.22 27.80
N PRO A 45 38.10 -34.25 27.11
CA PRO A 45 39.09 -35.30 27.34
C PRO A 45 39.71 -35.19 28.74
N ASN A 46 40.30 -36.27 29.24
CA ASN A 46 40.99 -36.30 30.55
C ASN A 46 42.08 -35.20 30.68
N SER A 47 42.63 -34.73 29.55
CA SER A 47 43.64 -33.66 29.50
C SER A 47 43.07 -32.24 29.40
N ALA A 48 41.75 -32.04 29.39
CA ALA A 48 41.11 -30.77 29.08
C ALA A 48 41.55 -29.60 29.98
N VAL A 49 41.62 -29.82 31.31
CA VAL A 49 42.08 -28.78 32.26
C VAL A 49 43.54 -28.39 31.99
N SER A 50 44.40 -29.37 31.68
CA SER A 50 45.80 -29.11 31.32
C SER A 50 45.91 -28.35 29.99
N ASN A 51 45.06 -28.69 29.03
CA ASN A 51 44.98 -28.01 27.74
C ASN A 51 44.54 -26.55 27.90
N ILE A 52 43.51 -26.25 28.70
CA ILE A 52 43.08 -24.88 29.00
C ILE A 52 44.23 -24.06 29.60
N ARG A 53 44.95 -24.61 30.60
CA ARG A 53 46.12 -23.95 31.20
C ARG A 53 47.20 -23.64 30.16
N THR A 54 47.46 -24.59 29.27
CA THR A 54 48.43 -24.44 28.17
C THR A 54 47.99 -23.34 27.19
N TYR A 55 46.72 -23.34 26.77
CA TYR A 55 46.17 -22.31 25.88
C TYR A 55 46.21 -20.92 26.53
N ALA A 56 45.83 -20.79 27.81
CA ALA A 56 45.90 -19.54 28.55
C ALA A 56 47.35 -19.03 28.67
N SER A 57 48.32 -19.92 28.91
CA SER A 57 49.74 -19.56 28.94
C SER A 57 50.25 -19.06 27.59
N ARG A 58 49.86 -19.71 26.49
CA ARG A 58 50.23 -19.29 25.12
C ARG A 58 49.61 -17.94 24.77
N LEU A 59 48.31 -17.76 25.06
CA LEU A 59 47.61 -16.49 24.86
C LEU A 59 48.27 -15.35 25.65
N ARG A 60 48.70 -15.57 26.89
CA ARG A 60 49.46 -14.57 27.67
C ARG A 60 50.73 -14.13 26.93
N GLY A 61 51.53 -15.09 26.46
CA GLY A 61 52.75 -14.78 25.71
C GLY A 61 52.44 -13.93 24.46
N THR A 62 51.54 -14.42 23.60
CA THR A 62 51.18 -13.74 22.36
C THR A 62 50.58 -12.35 22.57
N ILE A 63 49.81 -12.13 23.64
CA ILE A 63 49.16 -10.84 23.92
C ILE A 63 50.12 -9.84 24.59
N ILE A 64 51.01 -10.31 25.47
CA ILE A 64 52.01 -9.46 26.14
C ILE A 64 52.99 -8.85 25.14
N ASP A 65 53.40 -9.62 24.14
CA ASP A 65 54.32 -9.18 23.08
C ASP A 65 53.76 -7.99 22.27
N GLY A 66 52.42 -7.84 22.23
CA GLY A 66 51.76 -6.70 21.59
C GLY A 66 51.40 -5.54 22.54
N TRP A 67 50.93 -5.82 23.76
CA TRP A 67 50.22 -4.82 24.58
C TRP A 67 50.96 -4.35 25.85
N ARG A 68 52.24 -4.72 26.03
CA ARG A 68 53.14 -4.31 27.14
C ARG A 68 52.67 -4.67 28.57
N ARG A 69 51.46 -5.20 28.77
CA ARG A 69 50.91 -5.70 30.04
C ARG A 69 50.13 -7.01 29.87
N PRO A 70 50.16 -7.93 30.86
CA PRO A 70 49.36 -9.15 30.82
C PRO A 70 47.86 -8.81 30.91
N ARG A 71 47.07 -9.26 29.93
CA ARG A 71 45.62 -9.05 29.87
C ARG A 71 44.79 -10.26 30.31
N VAL A 72 45.35 -11.47 30.17
CA VAL A 72 44.68 -12.72 30.55
C VAL A 72 45.15 -13.15 31.94
N HIS A 73 44.24 -13.14 32.91
CA HIS A 73 44.55 -13.41 34.31
C HIS A 73 43.91 -14.72 34.77
N GLY A 74 44.65 -15.48 35.57
CA GLY A 74 44.09 -16.63 36.28
C GLY A 74 43.52 -16.13 37.59
N ARG A 75 42.22 -16.29 37.82
CA ARG A 75 41.55 -15.96 39.07
C ARG A 75 40.59 -17.07 39.43
N THR A 76 40.78 -17.71 40.57
CA THR A 76 39.91 -18.78 41.05
C THR A 76 38.44 -18.32 41.02
N PRO A 77 37.50 -19.10 40.43
CA PRO A 77 37.64 -20.48 39.94
C PRO A 77 37.96 -20.64 38.43
N GLY A 78 38.53 -19.65 37.75
CA GLY A 78 38.86 -19.74 36.32
C GLY A 78 39.79 -18.66 35.78
N TYR A 79 39.38 -18.03 34.67
CA TYR A 79 40.17 -17.05 33.94
C TYR A 79 39.34 -15.82 33.58
N LEU A 80 39.98 -14.67 33.47
CA LEU A 80 39.37 -13.44 32.96
C LEU A 80 40.32 -12.78 31.96
N ILE A 81 39.74 -11.94 31.09
CA ILE A 81 40.51 -11.03 30.24
C ILE A 81 40.10 -9.58 30.54
N GLU A 82 41.09 -8.72 30.71
CA GLU A 82 40.89 -7.27 30.85
C GLU A 82 41.02 -6.63 29.47
N VAL A 83 40.00 -5.90 29.04
CA VAL A 83 39.96 -5.20 27.75
C VAL A 83 39.20 -3.90 27.97
N ASP A 84 39.75 -2.78 27.50
CA ASP A 84 39.11 -1.47 27.61
C ASP A 84 37.95 -1.33 26.58
N ASP A 85 37.03 -0.38 26.77
CA ASP A 85 35.79 -0.30 25.98
C ASP A 85 35.99 0.06 24.49
N ASP A 86 37.13 0.66 24.16
CA ASP A 86 37.55 1.03 22.81
C ASP A 86 38.44 -0.03 22.15
N GLU A 87 38.80 -1.09 22.88
CA GLU A 87 39.71 -2.15 22.39
C GLU A 87 38.95 -3.36 21.82
N LEU A 88 37.67 -3.53 22.15
CA LEU A 88 36.83 -4.62 21.65
C LEU A 88 35.79 -4.10 20.66
N ASP A 89 35.84 -4.63 19.44
CA ASP A 89 34.91 -4.30 18.36
C ASP A 89 33.43 -4.45 18.75
N THR A 90 33.05 -5.50 19.49
CA THR A 90 31.66 -5.67 19.95
C THR A 90 31.20 -4.58 20.93
N ALA A 91 32.11 -4.03 21.73
CA ALA A 91 31.83 -2.93 22.64
C ALA A 91 31.72 -1.59 21.90
N VAL A 92 32.66 -1.33 20.98
CA VAL A 92 32.61 -0.16 20.10
C VAL A 92 31.35 -0.18 19.24
N PHE A 93 30.98 -1.34 18.70
CA PHE A 93 29.75 -1.57 17.96
C PHE A 93 28.51 -1.22 18.80
N ALA A 94 28.42 -1.74 20.03
CA ALA A 94 27.28 -1.47 20.91
C ALA A 94 27.17 0.03 21.27
N ASN A 95 28.31 0.70 21.49
CA ASN A 95 28.34 2.14 21.77
C ASN A 95 27.91 2.97 20.55
N LEU A 96 28.39 2.64 19.35
CA LEU A 96 28.00 3.31 18.11
C LEU A 96 26.53 3.06 17.77
N ALA A 97 26.03 1.83 17.92
CA ALA A 97 24.61 1.51 17.76
C ALA A 97 23.75 2.30 18.76
N GLY A 98 24.15 2.36 20.02
CA GLY A 98 23.48 3.18 21.05
C GLY A 98 23.45 4.67 20.70
N ALA A 99 24.57 5.22 20.21
CA ALA A 99 24.64 6.60 19.73
C ALA A 99 23.73 6.85 18.51
N GLY A 100 23.63 5.88 17.59
CA GLY A 100 22.72 5.91 16.45
C GLY A 100 21.25 5.95 16.87
N HIS A 101 20.85 5.09 17.81
CA HIS A 101 19.50 5.09 18.37
C HIS A 101 19.16 6.41 19.08
N ALA A 102 20.09 6.95 19.88
CA ALA A 102 19.90 8.26 20.51
C ALA A 102 19.75 9.38 19.47
N ALA A 103 20.52 9.35 18.39
CA ALA A 103 20.40 10.31 17.30
C ALA A 103 19.06 10.20 16.55
N LEU A 104 18.51 8.99 16.35
CA LEU A 104 17.16 8.80 15.79
C LEU A 104 16.07 9.38 16.71
N ALA A 105 16.15 9.14 18.02
CA ALA A 105 15.21 9.69 18.99
C ALA A 105 15.20 11.22 18.99
N ASP A 106 16.35 11.84 18.72
CA ASP A 106 16.53 13.28 18.56
C ASP A 106 16.11 13.83 17.17
N GLY A 107 15.63 12.98 16.26
CA GLY A 107 15.28 13.35 14.88
C GLY A 107 16.48 13.70 14.00
N LYS A 108 17.70 13.26 14.36
CA LYS A 108 18.96 13.52 13.64
C LYS A 108 19.34 12.31 12.78
N ALA A 109 18.50 11.97 11.82
CA ALA A 109 18.65 10.76 11.03
C ALA A 109 19.98 10.67 10.25
N ASP A 110 20.55 11.79 9.77
CA ASP A 110 21.85 11.79 9.06
C ASP A 110 22.99 11.31 9.98
N ARG A 111 22.97 11.80 11.23
CA ARG A 111 23.95 11.40 12.24
C ARG A 111 23.74 9.97 12.67
N ALA A 112 22.49 9.52 12.80
CA ALA A 112 22.19 8.13 13.09
C ALA A 112 22.72 7.20 12.01
N ALA A 113 22.48 7.51 10.73
CA ALA A 113 23.00 6.75 9.60
C ALA A 113 24.53 6.66 9.60
N THR A 114 25.22 7.75 9.99
CA THR A 114 26.68 7.75 10.14
C THR A 114 27.12 6.80 11.26
N TYR A 115 26.55 6.91 12.46
CA TYR A 115 26.91 6.03 13.58
C TYR A 115 26.64 4.55 13.29
N PHE A 116 25.50 4.23 12.66
CA PHE A 116 25.22 2.85 12.28
C PHE A 116 26.17 2.36 11.18
N ARG A 117 26.58 3.22 10.24
CA ARG A 117 27.58 2.83 9.23
C ARG A 117 28.93 2.55 9.87
N ASP A 118 29.40 3.43 10.74
CA ASP A 118 30.66 3.25 11.47
C ASP A 118 30.62 1.94 12.30
N ALA A 119 29.47 1.61 12.90
CA ALA A 119 29.28 0.35 13.61
C ALA A 119 29.38 -0.85 12.65
N LEU A 120 28.72 -0.79 11.49
CA LEU A 120 28.73 -1.87 10.50
C LEU A 120 30.12 -2.06 9.86
N ASP A 121 30.93 -1.01 9.73
CA ASP A 121 32.29 -1.08 9.20
C ASP A 121 33.27 -1.84 10.12
N LEU A 122 32.90 -2.09 11.38
CA LEU A 122 33.65 -2.99 12.27
C LEU A 122 33.52 -4.47 11.88
N TRP A 123 32.49 -4.82 11.09
CA TRP A 123 32.22 -6.18 10.70
C TRP A 123 32.96 -6.56 9.41
N HIS A 124 33.72 -7.64 9.48
CA HIS A 124 34.54 -8.14 8.37
C HIS A 124 34.10 -9.53 7.87
N GLY A 125 32.97 -10.03 8.39
CA GLY A 125 32.52 -11.41 8.19
C GLY A 125 31.52 -11.81 9.28
N ALA A 126 31.30 -13.11 9.43
CA ALA A 126 30.44 -13.63 10.50
C ALA A 126 31.14 -13.53 11.87
N ALA A 127 30.36 -13.41 12.95
CA ALA A 127 30.92 -13.37 14.30
C ALA A 127 31.79 -14.60 14.58
N GLY A 128 33.09 -14.40 14.80
CA GLY A 128 34.05 -15.46 15.08
C GLY A 128 34.21 -16.48 13.93
N GLU A 129 34.20 -16.03 12.67
CA GLU A 129 34.26 -16.88 11.47
C GLU A 129 35.40 -17.94 11.48
N ASP A 130 36.56 -17.62 12.06
CA ASP A 130 37.72 -18.51 12.14
C ASP A 130 37.76 -19.37 13.42
N VAL A 131 36.68 -19.38 14.21
CA VAL A 131 36.61 -19.99 15.54
C VAL A 131 35.75 -21.26 15.49
N PRO A 132 36.23 -22.40 16.01
CA PRO A 132 35.41 -23.61 16.11
C PRO A 132 34.13 -23.36 16.93
N ARG A 133 32.97 -23.65 16.34
CA ARG A 133 31.66 -23.41 16.93
C ARG A 133 31.17 -24.61 17.73
N SER A 134 31.40 -24.58 19.04
CA SER A 134 30.68 -25.42 20.00
C SER A 134 29.25 -24.91 20.18
N ARG A 135 28.32 -25.73 20.68
CA ARG A 135 26.92 -25.33 20.86
C ARG A 135 26.76 -24.11 21.77
N CYS A 136 27.56 -24.03 22.84
CA CYS A 136 27.52 -22.87 23.75
C CYS A 136 28.06 -21.59 23.11
N LEU A 137 29.12 -21.69 22.31
CA LEU A 137 29.74 -20.52 21.68
C LEU A 137 28.92 -20.04 20.48
N ASP A 138 28.40 -20.98 19.68
CA ASP A 138 27.56 -20.71 18.52
C ASP A 138 26.36 -19.84 18.87
N ARG A 139 25.62 -20.18 19.93
CA ARG A 139 24.49 -19.35 20.40
C ARG A 139 24.87 -17.89 20.68
N ARG A 140 26.05 -17.65 21.24
CA ARG A 140 26.52 -16.29 21.57
C ARG A 140 26.97 -15.53 20.34
N LEU A 141 27.67 -16.20 19.42
CA LEU A 141 28.12 -15.61 18.16
C LEU A 141 26.93 -15.30 17.24
N SER A 142 25.98 -16.22 17.12
CA SER A 142 24.73 -16.00 16.39
C SER A 142 23.92 -14.84 16.95
N ALA A 143 23.92 -14.62 18.27
CA ALA A 143 23.28 -13.45 18.87
C ALA A 143 23.95 -12.13 18.45
N LEU A 144 25.28 -12.11 18.22
CA LEU A 144 25.98 -10.95 17.68
C LEU A 144 25.63 -10.73 16.20
N ASP A 145 25.57 -11.80 15.40
CA ASP A 145 25.15 -11.71 13.99
C ASP A 145 23.72 -11.16 13.87
N GLU A 146 22.83 -11.55 14.79
CA GLU A 146 21.47 -11.02 14.91
C GLU A 146 21.44 -9.53 15.29
N GLN A 147 22.28 -9.10 16.24
CA GLN A 147 22.44 -7.68 16.58
C GLN A 147 22.94 -6.85 15.40
N ARG A 148 23.86 -7.40 14.60
CA ARG A 148 24.32 -6.76 13.35
C ARG A 148 23.16 -6.52 12.40
N LEU A 149 22.29 -7.51 12.19
CA LEU A 149 21.13 -7.38 11.31
C LEU A 149 20.14 -6.31 11.78
N VAL A 150 19.91 -6.19 13.10
CA VAL A 150 19.10 -5.10 13.66
C VAL A 150 19.71 -3.73 13.31
N VAL A 151 21.03 -3.58 13.43
CA VAL A 151 21.71 -2.32 13.07
C VAL A 151 21.67 -2.05 11.56
N VAL A 152 21.70 -3.09 10.71
CA VAL A 152 21.48 -2.94 9.25
C VAL A 152 20.07 -2.39 8.99
N GLU A 153 19.05 -2.97 9.61
CA GLU A 153 17.66 -2.51 9.47
C GLU A 153 17.48 -1.06 9.95
N GLU A 154 18.15 -0.66 11.03
CA GLU A 154 18.10 0.72 11.54
C GLU A 154 18.92 1.71 10.70
N TRP A 155 20.04 1.28 10.12
CA TRP A 155 20.80 2.08 9.16
C TRP A 155 19.95 2.39 7.92
N ILE A 156 19.25 1.39 7.39
CA ILE A 156 18.32 1.57 6.26
C ILE A 156 17.22 2.56 6.65
N ASN A 157 16.57 2.35 7.79
CA ASN A 157 15.52 3.26 8.30
C ASN A 157 16.02 4.72 8.38
N ALA A 158 17.21 4.93 8.97
CA ALA A 158 17.81 6.26 9.06
C ALA A 158 18.11 6.88 7.68
N ARG A 159 18.59 6.08 6.72
CA ARG A 159 18.83 6.55 5.34
C ARG A 159 17.53 6.87 4.60
N GLN A 160 16.47 6.10 4.77
CA GLN A 160 15.15 6.37 4.17
C GLN A 160 14.47 7.65 4.69
N GLN A 161 14.98 8.24 5.78
CA GLN A 161 14.51 9.52 6.31
C GLN A 161 15.28 10.74 5.76
N THR A 162 16.44 10.52 5.16
CA THR A 162 17.43 11.57 4.87
C THR A 162 17.90 11.60 3.43
N HIS A 163 17.99 10.43 2.82
CA HIS A 163 18.40 10.22 1.44
C HIS A 163 17.28 9.51 0.67
N GLY A 164 17.23 9.73 -0.65
CA GLY A 164 16.21 9.11 -1.50
C GLY A 164 16.33 7.58 -1.51
N ASP A 165 15.19 6.89 -1.52
CA ASP A 165 15.08 5.43 -1.47
C ASP A 165 15.71 4.69 -2.68
N ALA A 166 15.98 5.39 -3.78
CA ALA A 166 16.49 4.80 -5.02
C ALA A 166 17.84 4.09 -4.85
N ASP A 167 18.76 4.68 -4.07
CA ASP A 167 20.11 4.14 -3.87
C ASP A 167 20.13 2.86 -3.02
N LEU A 168 19.05 2.58 -2.28
CA LEU A 168 18.96 1.45 -1.35
C LEU A 168 18.31 0.21 -1.98
N ILE A 169 17.64 0.33 -3.12
CA ILE A 169 16.84 -0.77 -3.70
C ILE A 169 17.72 -1.98 -4.04
N ALA A 170 18.93 -1.76 -4.57
CA ALA A 170 19.85 -2.84 -4.92
C ALA A 170 20.30 -3.61 -3.67
N ASP A 171 20.75 -2.89 -2.64
CA ASP A 171 21.18 -3.46 -1.37
C ASP A 171 20.03 -4.20 -0.67
N LEU A 172 18.83 -3.60 -0.66
CA LEU A 172 17.63 -4.20 -0.07
C LEU A 172 17.24 -5.51 -0.76
N ARG A 173 17.34 -5.60 -2.09
CA ARG A 173 17.10 -6.86 -2.82
C ARG A 173 18.07 -7.95 -2.36
N GLN A 174 19.37 -7.65 -2.31
CA GLN A 174 20.38 -8.61 -1.86
C GLN A 174 20.16 -9.05 -0.41
N LEU A 175 19.78 -8.11 0.47
CA LEU A 175 19.49 -8.39 1.88
C LEU A 175 18.24 -9.26 2.04
N THR A 176 17.17 -9.02 1.26
CA THR A 176 15.97 -9.86 1.28
C THR A 176 16.20 -11.26 0.71
N GLU A 177 17.17 -11.44 -0.19
CA GLU A 177 17.56 -12.77 -0.68
C GLU A 177 18.42 -13.52 0.34
N SER A 178 19.31 -12.81 1.05
CA SER A 178 20.20 -13.40 2.05
C SER A 178 19.48 -13.68 3.38
N HIS A 179 18.44 -12.91 3.69
CA HIS A 179 17.67 -12.97 4.93
C HIS A 179 16.16 -12.96 4.65
N PRO A 180 15.63 -13.98 3.94
CA PRO A 180 14.28 -13.96 3.39
C PRO A 180 13.18 -14.02 4.46
N LEU A 181 13.50 -14.46 5.68
CA LEU A 181 12.56 -14.51 6.81
C LEU A 181 12.46 -13.20 7.61
N ARG A 182 13.20 -12.15 7.22
CA ARG A 182 13.18 -10.84 7.89
C ARG A 182 12.13 -9.93 7.26
N GLU A 183 10.93 -9.94 7.82
CA GLU A 183 9.80 -9.13 7.33
C GLU A 183 10.11 -7.63 7.25
N ARG A 184 10.90 -7.10 8.19
CA ARG A 184 11.26 -5.69 8.22
C ARG A 184 12.05 -5.25 6.98
N LEU A 185 12.97 -6.09 6.49
CA LEU A 185 13.73 -5.82 5.26
C LEU A 185 12.80 -5.81 4.03
N TRP A 186 11.82 -6.72 3.99
CA TRP A 186 10.79 -6.70 2.94
C TRP A 186 9.95 -5.42 2.99
N GLY A 187 9.54 -4.99 4.18
CA GLY A 187 8.82 -3.73 4.37
C GLY A 187 9.62 -2.53 3.87
N GLN A 188 10.92 -2.47 4.19
CA GLN A 188 11.81 -1.41 3.71
C GLN A 188 11.96 -1.41 2.19
N LEU A 189 12.05 -2.59 1.55
CA LEU A 189 12.08 -2.73 0.10
C LEU A 189 10.78 -2.28 -0.57
N VAL A 190 9.62 -2.70 -0.02
CA VAL A 190 8.30 -2.31 -0.53
C VAL A 190 8.12 -0.79 -0.46
N LEU A 191 8.49 -0.18 0.67
CA LEU A 191 8.43 1.26 0.88
C LEU A 191 9.34 2.02 -0.10
N ALA A 192 10.57 1.53 -0.29
CA ALA A 192 11.54 2.14 -1.19
C ALA A 192 11.05 2.14 -2.64
N LEU A 193 10.56 0.99 -3.12
CA LEU A 193 10.00 0.84 -4.48
C LEU A 193 8.78 1.74 -4.70
N TYR A 194 7.91 1.83 -3.69
CA TYR A 194 6.75 2.71 -3.73
C TYR A 194 7.14 4.19 -3.85
N ARG A 195 8.07 4.67 -3.03
CA ARG A 195 8.49 6.08 -3.02
C ARG A 195 9.21 6.53 -4.29
N VAL A 196 9.88 5.61 -4.97
CA VAL A 196 10.48 5.85 -6.30
C VAL A 196 9.43 5.82 -7.43
N GLY A 197 8.18 5.45 -7.11
CA GLY A 197 7.04 5.45 -8.03
C GLY A 197 6.78 4.10 -8.72
N ASP A 198 7.55 3.06 -8.40
CA ASP A 198 7.36 1.71 -8.96
C ASP A 198 6.41 0.88 -8.06
N VAL A 199 5.13 1.23 -8.12
CA VAL A 199 4.06 0.55 -7.36
C VAL A 199 3.95 -0.93 -7.75
N GLY A 200 4.19 -1.27 -9.02
CA GLY A 200 4.14 -2.65 -9.50
C GLY A 200 5.22 -3.51 -8.84
N ALA A 201 6.46 -3.04 -8.80
CA ALA A 201 7.54 -3.73 -8.12
C ALA A 201 7.33 -3.80 -6.60
N ALA A 202 6.75 -2.77 -5.98
CA ALA A 202 6.41 -2.77 -4.57
C ALA A 202 5.40 -3.87 -4.22
N LEU A 203 4.31 -3.99 -4.99
CA LEU A 203 3.32 -5.05 -4.81
C LEU A 203 3.91 -6.45 -5.08
N ALA A 204 4.77 -6.58 -6.08
CA ALA A 204 5.47 -7.84 -6.38
C ALA A 204 6.46 -8.24 -5.26
N ALA A 205 7.13 -7.28 -4.62
CA ALA A 205 8.00 -7.54 -3.48
C ALA A 205 7.20 -8.06 -2.27
N PHE A 206 6.03 -7.47 -1.97
CA PHE A 206 5.15 -7.99 -0.92
C PHE A 206 4.69 -9.42 -1.21
N GLN A 207 4.26 -9.72 -2.44
CA GLN A 207 3.82 -11.08 -2.79
C GLN A 207 4.96 -12.10 -2.64
N ARG A 208 6.19 -11.74 -3.04
CA ARG A 208 7.36 -12.59 -2.82
C ARG A 208 7.63 -12.85 -1.33
N ALA A 209 7.58 -11.80 -0.50
CA ALA A 209 7.73 -11.94 0.95
C ALA A 209 6.69 -12.91 1.53
N ARG A 210 5.42 -12.75 1.13
CA ARG A 210 4.32 -13.62 1.56
C ARG A 210 4.54 -15.08 1.17
N THR A 211 4.95 -15.35 -0.07
CA THR A 211 5.25 -16.71 -0.53
C THR A 211 6.32 -17.36 0.34
N VAL A 212 7.44 -16.68 0.55
CA VAL A 212 8.56 -17.18 1.37
C VAL A 212 8.11 -17.49 2.81
N LEU A 213 7.39 -16.56 3.46
CA LEU A 213 6.98 -16.74 4.86
C LEU A 213 6.01 -17.92 5.02
N ILE A 214 5.11 -18.11 4.07
CA ILE A 214 4.18 -19.24 4.07
C ILE A 214 4.92 -20.56 3.82
N GLU A 215 5.84 -20.58 2.85
CA GLU A 215 6.56 -21.81 2.47
C GLU A 215 7.54 -22.27 3.56
N ASP A 216 8.31 -21.34 4.14
CA ASP A 216 9.39 -21.68 5.08
C ASP A 216 8.92 -21.73 6.55
N LEU A 217 7.93 -20.91 6.92
CA LEU A 217 7.47 -20.79 8.32
C LEU A 217 6.01 -21.22 8.51
N GLY A 218 5.22 -21.37 7.44
CA GLY A 218 3.79 -21.70 7.54
C GLY A 218 2.94 -20.58 8.14
N VAL A 219 3.44 -19.34 8.14
CA VAL A 219 2.76 -18.17 8.72
C VAL A 219 2.48 -17.11 7.66
N GLU A 220 1.40 -16.36 7.86
CA GLU A 220 1.11 -15.17 7.06
C GLU A 220 1.99 -13.99 7.49
N PRO A 221 2.21 -12.99 6.61
CA PRO A 221 2.93 -11.76 6.95
C PRO A 221 2.34 -11.06 8.18
N GLY A 222 3.22 -10.51 9.01
CA GLY A 222 2.89 -9.74 10.19
C GLY A 222 2.14 -8.44 9.88
N PRO A 223 1.54 -7.82 10.91
CA PRO A 223 0.63 -6.68 10.76
C PRO A 223 1.28 -5.47 10.10
N ASP A 224 2.55 -5.18 10.40
CA ASP A 224 3.25 -4.01 9.85
C ASP A 224 3.42 -4.12 8.33
N LEU A 225 3.78 -5.31 7.83
CA LEU A 225 3.97 -5.56 6.40
C LEU A 225 2.62 -5.58 5.66
N VAL A 226 1.56 -6.12 6.29
CA VAL A 226 0.20 -6.07 5.75
C VAL A 226 -0.35 -4.64 5.69
N GLN A 227 -0.14 -3.83 6.73
CA GLN A 227 -0.54 -2.42 6.74
C GLN A 227 0.17 -1.62 5.66
N LEU A 228 1.47 -1.83 5.49
CA LEU A 228 2.23 -1.20 4.40
C LEU A 228 1.67 -1.59 3.03
N HIS A 229 1.34 -2.87 2.81
CA HIS A 229 0.72 -3.31 1.56
C HIS A 229 -0.63 -2.63 1.30
N GLN A 230 -1.48 -2.51 2.32
CA GLN A 230 -2.76 -1.80 2.20
C GLN A 230 -2.57 -0.32 1.88
N ALA A 231 -1.59 0.35 2.52
CA ALA A 231 -1.25 1.73 2.24
C ALA A 231 -0.69 1.92 0.81
N VAL A 232 0.11 0.97 0.31
CA VAL A 232 0.59 0.96 -1.08
C VAL A 232 -0.57 0.79 -2.07
N LEU A 233 -1.51 -0.13 -1.80
CA LEU A 233 -2.72 -0.33 -2.63
C LEU A 233 -3.59 0.94 -2.67
N ALA A 234 -3.70 1.62 -1.53
CA ALA A 234 -4.44 2.88 -1.40
C ALA A 234 -3.70 4.09 -1.99
N ARG A 235 -2.46 3.91 -2.45
CA ARG A 235 -1.54 4.99 -2.85
C ARG A 235 -1.47 6.10 -1.80
N ASP A 236 -1.31 5.70 -0.55
CA ASP A 236 -1.30 6.60 0.58
C ASP A 236 -0.18 7.65 0.43
N PRO A 237 -0.50 8.97 0.38
CA PRO A 237 0.50 10.02 0.32
C PRO A 237 1.36 10.08 1.59
N ALA A 238 0.92 9.53 2.73
CA ALA A 238 1.71 9.45 3.96
C ALA A 238 2.97 8.57 3.81
N LEU A 239 2.96 7.65 2.84
CA LEU A 239 4.13 6.84 2.50
C LEU A 239 5.18 7.62 1.69
N GLY A 240 4.86 8.81 1.18
CA GLY A 240 5.67 9.63 0.26
C GLY A 240 7.00 10.18 0.79
N GLY A 241 7.52 9.63 1.89
CA GLY A 241 8.75 10.08 2.54
C GLY A 241 8.54 11.29 3.44
N PRO A 242 9.45 11.56 4.38
CA PRO A 242 9.43 12.83 5.09
C PRO A 242 9.64 13.94 4.06
N VAL A 243 8.56 14.69 3.78
CA VAL A 243 8.70 16.07 3.34
C VAL A 243 9.57 16.72 4.39
N ALA A 244 10.81 17.05 4.05
CA ALA A 244 11.73 17.76 4.93
C ALA A 244 10.95 18.91 5.57
N HIS A 245 10.53 18.73 6.82
CA HIS A 245 9.90 19.81 7.56
C HIS A 245 10.96 20.90 7.61
N PRO A 246 10.70 22.10 7.08
CA PRO A 246 11.63 23.19 7.25
C PRO A 246 11.72 23.38 8.76
N ARG A 247 12.86 22.97 9.31
CA ARG A 247 13.31 23.23 10.67
C ARG A 247 12.83 24.62 11.03
N ALA A 248 11.93 24.71 12.02
CA ALA A 248 11.24 25.92 12.43
C ALA A 248 12.17 27.15 12.32
N LEU A 249 12.11 27.83 11.17
CA LEU A 249 12.71 29.13 11.02
C LEU A 249 11.80 30.04 11.82
N ARG A 250 12.33 30.57 12.90
CA ARG A 250 11.76 31.68 13.66
C ARG A 250 11.18 32.69 12.66
N ARG A 251 9.85 32.83 12.64
CA ARG A 251 9.16 33.78 11.76
C ARG A 251 9.70 35.18 12.00
N PRO A 252 10.20 35.89 10.97
CA PRO A 252 10.21 37.34 10.99
C PRO A 252 8.75 37.80 10.95
N VAL A 253 8.39 38.69 11.87
CA VAL A 253 7.11 39.42 11.82
C VAL A 253 7.16 40.30 10.58
N GLY A 254 6.26 40.07 9.60
CA GLY A 254 6.07 41.00 8.48
C GLY A 254 6.04 40.47 7.04
N ALA A 255 5.74 39.18 6.79
CA ALA A 255 5.47 38.71 5.42
C ALA A 255 3.95 38.68 5.12
N PRO A 256 3.52 39.02 3.88
CA PRO A 256 2.11 39.08 3.51
C PRO A 256 1.46 37.69 3.62
N ARG A 257 0.17 37.65 4.01
CA ARG A 257 -0.61 36.41 4.15
C ARG A 257 -0.52 35.57 2.87
N PRO A 258 -0.30 34.24 2.96
CA PRO A 258 -0.41 33.38 1.80
C PRO A 258 -1.85 33.44 1.31
N VAL A 259 -2.03 33.71 0.02
CA VAL A 259 -3.30 33.50 -0.66
C VAL A 259 -3.55 31.99 -0.59
N VAL A 260 -4.53 31.58 0.23
CA VAL A 260 -4.97 30.19 0.27
C VAL A 260 -5.64 29.93 -1.07
N THR A 261 -4.93 29.26 -1.98
CA THR A 261 -5.55 28.70 -3.18
C THR A 261 -6.58 27.68 -2.68
N ILE A 262 -7.86 27.98 -2.81
CA ILE A 262 -8.93 27.07 -2.43
C ILE A 262 -8.81 25.83 -3.33
N TRP A 263 -8.45 24.69 -2.75
CA TRP A 263 -8.42 23.41 -3.48
C TRP A 263 -9.86 23.02 -3.84
N THR A 264 -10.16 22.97 -5.14
CA THR A 264 -11.45 22.53 -5.67
C THR A 264 -11.33 21.09 -6.15
N PRO A 265 -12.00 20.10 -5.52
CA PRO A 265 -11.93 18.71 -5.94
C PRO A 265 -12.51 18.52 -7.36
N ARG A 266 -11.86 17.68 -8.17
CA ARG A 266 -12.27 17.34 -9.54
C ARG A 266 -12.11 15.83 -9.75
N GLU A 267 -12.95 15.06 -9.08
CA GLU A 267 -12.77 13.61 -8.91
C GLU A 267 -13.54 12.74 -9.90
N LEU A 268 -14.25 13.36 -10.86
CA LEU A 268 -15.03 12.60 -11.85
C LEU A 268 -14.13 11.67 -12.68
N PRO A 269 -14.55 10.42 -12.94
CA PRO A 269 -13.80 9.50 -13.78
C PRO A 269 -13.55 10.03 -15.19
N VAL A 270 -12.33 9.81 -15.72
CA VAL A 270 -11.88 10.31 -17.04
C VAL A 270 -12.60 9.63 -18.22
N THR A 271 -13.16 8.44 -18.02
CA THR A 271 -13.78 7.62 -19.08
C THR A 271 -15.29 7.82 -19.15
N ALA A 272 -15.76 8.57 -20.16
CA ALA A 272 -17.09 8.36 -20.69
C ALA A 272 -16.99 7.22 -21.73
N PRO A 273 -17.53 6.01 -21.47
CA PRO A 273 -17.65 5.01 -22.51
C PRO A 273 -18.47 5.58 -23.67
N THR A 274 -18.23 5.13 -24.91
CA THR A 274 -19.11 5.40 -26.05
C THR A 274 -20.56 5.14 -25.63
N LEU A 275 -21.32 6.22 -25.47
CA LEU A 275 -22.68 6.19 -24.96
C LEU A 275 -23.62 6.35 -26.16
N ILE A 276 -24.38 5.31 -26.45
CA ILE A 276 -25.33 5.27 -27.56
C ILE A 276 -26.73 5.09 -26.98
N GLY A 277 -27.70 5.87 -27.47
CA GLY A 277 -29.11 5.71 -27.12
C GLY A 277 -29.50 6.22 -25.74
N ARG A 278 -28.65 7.02 -25.07
CA ARG A 278 -28.88 7.50 -23.69
C ARG A 278 -29.08 9.00 -23.55
N ASP A 279 -29.31 9.69 -24.66
CA ASP A 279 -29.43 11.15 -24.67
C ASP A 279 -30.62 11.63 -23.82
N ARG A 280 -31.71 10.85 -23.78
CA ARG A 280 -32.90 11.18 -22.97
C ARG A 280 -32.63 11.08 -21.47
N GLU A 281 -31.98 10.01 -21.03
CA GLU A 281 -31.66 9.78 -19.62
C GLU A 281 -30.65 10.82 -19.13
N VAL A 282 -29.62 11.11 -19.93
CA VAL A 282 -28.64 12.18 -19.63
C VAL A 282 -29.35 13.53 -19.55
N ALA A 283 -30.16 13.90 -20.54
CA ALA A 283 -30.88 15.17 -20.56
C ALA A 283 -31.84 15.30 -19.35
N SER A 284 -32.50 14.22 -18.95
CA SER A 284 -33.38 14.19 -17.77
C SER A 284 -32.62 14.49 -16.47
N VAL A 285 -31.46 13.87 -16.27
CA VAL A 285 -30.60 14.13 -15.10
C VAL A 285 -30.09 15.57 -15.12
N VAL A 286 -29.55 16.02 -16.26
CA VAL A 286 -28.99 17.37 -16.42
C VAL A 286 -30.07 18.43 -16.21
N ALA A 287 -31.25 18.28 -16.80
CA ALA A 287 -32.36 19.23 -16.65
C ALA A 287 -32.84 19.31 -15.20
N THR A 288 -32.96 18.17 -14.51
CA THR A 288 -33.37 18.14 -13.10
C THR A 288 -32.39 18.90 -12.21
N VAL A 289 -31.08 18.65 -12.39
CA VAL A 289 -30.04 19.29 -11.57
C VAL A 289 -29.89 20.76 -11.93
N ALA A 290 -29.85 21.11 -13.22
CA ALA A 290 -29.69 22.50 -13.67
C ALA A 290 -30.89 23.38 -13.27
N THR A 291 -32.12 22.86 -13.29
CA THR A 291 -33.32 23.62 -12.88
C THR A 291 -33.31 23.95 -11.38
N ARG A 292 -32.73 23.09 -10.55
CA ARG A 292 -32.70 23.25 -9.09
C ARG A 292 -31.45 23.97 -8.57
N CYS A 293 -30.33 23.86 -9.29
CA CYS A 293 -29.03 24.36 -8.85
C CYS A 293 -28.44 25.47 -9.73
N GLY A 294 -29.05 25.78 -10.87
CA GLY A 294 -28.60 26.81 -11.81
C GLY A 294 -29.27 28.17 -11.60
N GLU A 295 -28.49 29.24 -11.67
CA GLU A 295 -28.98 30.62 -11.78
C GLU A 295 -29.31 30.94 -13.25
N GLY A 296 -30.39 30.37 -13.79
CA GLY A 296 -31.02 30.84 -15.03
C GLY A 296 -30.75 30.09 -16.34
N THR A 297 -31.84 30.00 -17.13
CA THR A 297 -32.01 29.49 -18.51
C THR A 297 -31.98 27.97 -18.71
N VAL A 298 -33.16 27.37 -18.58
CA VAL A 298 -33.49 25.98 -18.93
C VAL A 298 -33.47 25.83 -20.47
N PRO A 299 -32.79 24.83 -21.06
CA PRO A 299 -33.00 24.46 -22.45
C PRO A 299 -34.39 23.82 -22.60
N ALA A 300 -35.17 24.26 -23.59
CA ALA A 300 -36.52 23.77 -23.84
C ALA A 300 -36.54 22.25 -24.15
N GLY A 301 -36.90 21.46 -23.13
CA GLY A 301 -37.30 20.06 -23.24
C GLY A 301 -38.28 19.76 -22.11
N GLU A 302 -39.45 19.21 -22.44
CA GLU A 302 -40.51 18.94 -21.47
C GLU A 302 -40.02 18.01 -20.33
N PRO A 303 -40.09 18.43 -19.05
CA PRO A 303 -39.73 17.57 -17.94
C PRO A 303 -40.81 16.50 -17.73
N VAL A 304 -40.49 15.26 -18.09
CA VAL A 304 -41.33 14.09 -17.83
C VAL A 304 -41.16 13.67 -16.37
N GLY A 305 -42.21 13.79 -15.57
CA GLY A 305 -42.34 13.07 -14.29
C GLY A 305 -42.02 13.83 -12.99
N MET A 306 -42.19 15.16 -12.91
CA MET A 306 -42.05 15.88 -11.64
C MET A 306 -43.29 15.70 -10.74
N PRO A 307 -43.20 15.09 -9.55
CA PRO A 307 -44.24 15.23 -8.53
C PRO A 307 -44.26 16.69 -8.04
N ALA A 308 -45.45 17.30 -8.08
CA ALA A 308 -45.69 18.64 -7.57
C ALA A 308 -45.45 18.68 -6.05
N GLY A 309 -44.60 19.59 -5.56
CA GLY A 309 -44.58 20.00 -4.16
C GLY A 309 -43.32 19.76 -3.32
N VAL A 310 -42.12 19.63 -3.90
CA VAL A 310 -40.89 19.62 -3.06
C VAL A 310 -40.52 21.08 -2.70
N PRO A 311 -40.46 21.45 -1.40
CA PRO A 311 -40.17 22.82 -0.97
C PRO A 311 -38.77 23.28 -1.39
N ALA A 312 -38.64 24.56 -1.71
CA ALA A 312 -37.36 25.22 -1.94
C ALA A 312 -36.50 25.12 -0.66
N GLY A 313 -35.31 24.49 -0.77
CA GLY A 313 -34.38 24.31 0.35
C GLY A 313 -33.87 22.88 0.57
N MET A 314 -34.41 21.86 -0.12
CA MET A 314 -33.88 20.49 -0.06
C MET A 314 -32.70 20.26 -1.01
N PRO A 315 -31.73 19.39 -0.65
CA PRO A 315 -30.64 19.01 -1.53
C PRO A 315 -31.18 18.30 -2.77
N THR A 316 -30.61 18.59 -3.95
CA THR A 316 -31.06 17.99 -5.21
C THR A 316 -30.44 16.60 -5.34
N VAL A 317 -31.26 15.56 -5.27
CA VAL A 317 -30.78 14.16 -5.35
C VAL A 317 -31.43 13.49 -6.55
N VAL A 318 -30.64 12.97 -7.48
CA VAL A 318 -31.12 12.21 -8.64
C VAL A 318 -30.66 10.77 -8.52
N ALA A 319 -31.60 9.84 -8.42
CA ALA A 319 -31.33 8.41 -8.29
C ALA A 319 -31.53 7.71 -9.65
N ILE A 320 -30.44 7.26 -10.25
CA ILE A 320 -30.40 6.51 -11.50
C ILE A 320 -30.40 5.03 -11.16
N HIS A 321 -31.34 4.26 -11.70
CA HIS A 321 -31.43 2.83 -11.44
C HIS A 321 -31.63 2.00 -12.71
N GLY A 322 -31.12 0.79 -12.72
CA GLY A 322 -31.29 -0.14 -13.84
C GLY A 322 -30.57 -1.46 -13.59
N PRO A 323 -30.86 -2.52 -14.36
CA PRO A 323 -30.19 -3.79 -14.17
C PRO A 323 -28.68 -3.65 -14.33
N SER A 324 -27.92 -4.49 -13.62
CA SER A 324 -26.45 -4.46 -13.69
C SER A 324 -25.98 -4.61 -15.14
N GLY A 325 -25.12 -3.68 -15.58
CA GLY A 325 -24.63 -3.65 -16.96
C GLY A 325 -25.50 -2.86 -17.96
N ALA A 326 -26.64 -2.29 -17.53
CA ALA A 326 -27.48 -1.41 -18.36
C ALA A 326 -26.84 -0.05 -18.69
N GLY A 327 -25.83 0.35 -17.93
CA GLY A 327 -25.07 1.59 -18.15
C GLY A 327 -25.45 2.77 -17.25
N ALA A 328 -26.12 2.54 -16.10
CA ALA A 328 -26.46 3.61 -15.15
C ALA A 328 -25.26 4.48 -14.75
N SER A 329 -24.11 3.85 -14.43
CA SER A 329 -22.84 4.55 -14.15
C SER A 329 -22.37 5.42 -15.32
N ALA A 330 -22.52 4.94 -16.55
CA ALA A 330 -22.11 5.68 -17.75
C ALA A 330 -23.00 6.91 -17.99
N VAL A 331 -24.31 6.78 -17.80
CA VAL A 331 -25.27 7.90 -17.84
C VAL A 331 -24.93 8.92 -16.75
N ALA A 332 -24.65 8.45 -15.53
CA ALA A 332 -24.33 9.31 -14.39
C ALA A 332 -23.04 10.10 -14.61
N ILE A 333 -21.96 9.45 -15.06
CA ILE A 333 -20.67 10.09 -15.36
C ILE A 333 -20.83 11.11 -16.49
N ARG A 334 -21.59 10.77 -17.55
CA ARG A 334 -21.85 11.70 -18.66
C ARG A 334 -22.62 12.94 -18.19
N ALA A 335 -23.72 12.75 -17.46
CA ALA A 335 -24.50 13.85 -16.91
C ALA A 335 -23.67 14.70 -15.94
N ALA A 336 -22.88 14.07 -15.06
CA ALA A 336 -21.99 14.77 -14.13
C ALA A 336 -20.93 15.61 -14.86
N THR A 337 -20.40 15.10 -15.98
CA THR A 337 -19.44 15.83 -16.83
C THR A 337 -20.07 17.07 -17.46
N GLU A 338 -21.32 16.98 -17.93
CA GLU A 338 -22.06 18.13 -18.49
C GLU A 338 -22.42 19.16 -17.41
N LEU A 339 -22.59 18.72 -16.17
CA LEU A 339 -22.94 19.57 -15.03
C LEU A 339 -21.74 20.27 -14.37
N ILE A 340 -20.49 19.96 -14.75
CA ILE A 340 -19.27 20.60 -14.19
C ILE A 340 -19.39 22.13 -14.09
N PRO A 341 -19.88 22.87 -15.12
CA PRO A 341 -19.98 24.33 -15.05
C PRO A 341 -20.96 24.86 -13.99
N VAL A 342 -21.91 24.04 -13.54
CA VAL A 342 -22.94 24.41 -12.54
C VAL A 342 -22.38 24.35 -11.11
N PHE A 343 -21.29 23.61 -10.89
CA PHE A 343 -20.72 23.31 -9.57
C PHE A 343 -19.26 23.81 -9.47
N PRO A 344 -19.05 25.12 -9.26
CA PRO A 344 -17.73 25.73 -9.28
C PRO A 344 -16.83 25.28 -8.12
N ASP A 345 -17.41 24.84 -7.02
CA ASP A 345 -16.66 24.43 -5.82
C ASP A 345 -16.15 22.99 -5.90
N GLY A 346 -16.49 22.27 -6.97
CA GLY A 346 -15.89 20.99 -7.31
C GLY A 346 -16.87 19.83 -7.42
N GLN A 347 -16.31 18.67 -7.77
CA GLN A 347 -17.02 17.41 -7.94
C GLN A 347 -16.32 16.31 -7.14
N LEU A 348 -17.10 15.57 -6.38
CA LEU A 348 -16.68 14.43 -5.55
C LEU A 348 -17.22 13.14 -6.14
N TYR A 349 -16.45 12.06 -6.09
CA TYR A 349 -16.83 10.76 -6.65
C TYR A 349 -16.52 9.61 -5.69
N ALA A 350 -17.42 8.64 -5.60
CA ALA A 350 -17.16 7.39 -4.88
C ALA A 350 -17.85 6.18 -5.54
N ASP A 351 -17.11 5.08 -5.71
CA ASP A 351 -17.67 3.76 -6.05
C ASP A 351 -17.99 2.99 -4.76
N LEU A 352 -19.28 2.91 -4.45
CA LEU A 352 -19.84 2.33 -3.24
C LEU A 352 -19.71 0.80 -3.15
N ARG A 353 -19.22 0.12 -4.20
CA ARG A 353 -18.83 -1.31 -4.09
C ARG A 353 -17.52 -1.51 -3.36
N THR A 354 -16.66 -0.51 -3.37
CA THR A 354 -15.27 -0.62 -2.90
C THR A 354 -15.05 -0.01 -1.52
N ALA A 355 -16.01 0.75 -1.01
CA ALA A 355 -15.89 1.48 0.24
C ALA A 355 -17.22 1.64 0.99
N GLY A 356 -17.14 1.54 2.32
CA GLY A 356 -18.25 1.88 3.21
C GLY A 356 -18.40 3.38 3.43
N ALA A 357 -19.55 3.82 3.95
CA ALA A 357 -19.86 5.24 4.15
C ALA A 357 -18.80 6.00 4.98
N ALA A 358 -18.22 5.38 6.02
CA ALA A 358 -17.15 5.98 6.83
C ALA A 358 -15.92 6.37 6.00
N GLN A 359 -15.48 5.46 5.12
CA GLN A 359 -14.30 5.66 4.28
C GLN A 359 -14.56 6.77 3.25
N VAL A 360 -15.74 6.74 2.61
CA VAL A 360 -16.14 7.76 1.63
C VAL A 360 -16.24 9.14 2.26
N LEU A 361 -16.84 9.27 3.45
CA LEU A 361 -16.88 10.53 4.19
C LEU A 361 -15.47 11.04 4.52
N GLY A 362 -14.57 10.13 4.89
CA GLY A 362 -13.17 10.49 5.11
C GLY A 362 -12.48 11.00 3.85
N TRP A 363 -12.76 10.40 2.68
CA TRP A 363 -12.26 10.88 1.39
C TRP A 363 -12.79 12.27 1.07
N PHE A 364 -14.11 12.46 1.16
CA PHE A 364 -14.76 13.74 0.87
C PHE A 364 -14.29 14.84 1.82
N LEU A 365 -14.17 14.57 3.12
CA LEU A 365 -13.67 15.54 4.08
C LEU A 365 -12.24 15.99 3.77
N ARG A 366 -11.35 15.05 3.41
CA ARG A 366 -9.98 15.39 2.99
C ARG A 366 -9.95 16.16 1.70
N ALA A 367 -10.77 15.78 0.72
CA ALA A 367 -10.93 16.49 -0.55
C ALA A 367 -11.41 17.94 -0.36
N LEU A 368 -12.21 18.20 0.69
CA LEU A 368 -12.66 19.54 1.06
C LEU A 368 -11.66 20.31 1.95
N GLY A 369 -10.52 19.71 2.28
CA GLY A 369 -9.42 20.35 3.02
C GLY A 369 -9.33 20.00 4.51
N THR A 370 -10.11 19.03 5.00
CA THR A 370 -10.01 18.56 6.39
C THR A 370 -8.69 17.79 6.57
N PRO A 371 -7.81 18.20 7.50
CA PRO A 371 -6.58 17.47 7.79
C PRO A 371 -6.88 16.03 8.22
N ALA A 372 -6.04 15.07 7.81
CA ALA A 372 -6.30 13.65 8.06
C ALA A 372 -6.53 13.30 9.54
N GLY A 373 -5.79 13.91 10.47
CA GLY A 373 -5.96 13.73 11.92
C GLY A 373 -7.23 14.36 12.51
N GLN A 374 -8.02 15.08 11.70
CA GLN A 374 -9.28 15.71 12.07
C GLN A 374 -10.48 15.06 11.37
N VAL A 375 -10.29 13.93 10.67
CA VAL A 375 -11.39 13.17 10.09
C VAL A 375 -11.92 12.20 11.16
N PRO A 376 -13.21 12.31 11.57
CA PRO A 376 -13.79 11.39 12.53
C PRO A 376 -13.80 9.96 12.01
N SER A 377 -13.61 8.99 12.91
CA SER A 377 -13.77 7.57 12.61
C SER A 377 -15.22 7.11 12.66
N ASP A 378 -16.08 7.82 13.40
CA ASP A 378 -17.51 7.55 13.49
C ASP A 378 -18.27 8.12 12.28
N VAL A 379 -19.22 7.35 11.74
CA VAL A 379 -19.96 7.70 10.51
C VAL A 379 -20.87 8.90 10.73
N GLU A 380 -21.54 8.99 11.88
CA GLU A 380 -22.48 10.09 12.16
C GLU A 380 -21.71 11.39 12.37
N GLU A 381 -20.61 11.35 13.11
CA GLU A 381 -19.73 12.52 13.29
C GLU A 381 -19.11 12.96 11.97
N ALA A 382 -18.60 12.02 11.16
CA ALA A 382 -18.04 12.33 9.84
C ALA A 382 -19.10 12.90 8.88
N ALA A 383 -20.33 12.38 8.91
CA ALA A 383 -21.44 12.91 8.12
C ALA A 383 -21.85 14.32 8.56
N ALA A 384 -21.86 14.59 9.87
CA ALA A 384 -22.09 15.92 10.41
C ALA A 384 -21.02 16.91 9.94
N ARG A 385 -19.73 16.53 10.02
CA ARG A 385 -18.64 17.37 9.52
C ARG A 385 -18.70 17.56 8.01
N PHE A 386 -19.10 16.55 7.25
CA PHE A 386 -19.25 16.67 5.80
C PHE A 386 -20.34 17.68 5.44
N ARG A 387 -21.48 17.65 6.14
CA ARG A 387 -22.52 18.68 6.00
C ARG A 387 -21.99 20.08 6.35
N SER A 388 -21.22 20.23 7.42
CA SER A 388 -20.61 21.51 7.77
C SER A 388 -19.59 21.99 6.72
N ALA A 389 -18.74 21.11 6.21
CA ALA A 389 -17.71 21.45 5.22
C ALA A 389 -18.30 21.80 3.84
N SER A 390 -19.51 21.29 3.53
CA SER A 390 -20.25 21.55 2.29
C SER A 390 -21.31 22.65 2.41
N ALA A 391 -21.50 23.26 3.59
CA ALA A 391 -22.58 24.21 3.86
C ALA A 391 -22.56 25.46 2.97
N ASP A 392 -21.38 25.95 2.61
CA ASP A 392 -21.20 27.16 1.78
C ASP A 392 -20.63 26.85 0.39
N ARG A 393 -20.75 25.60 -0.06
CA ARG A 393 -20.18 25.13 -1.34
C ARG A 393 -21.27 24.59 -2.27
N ARG A 394 -21.11 24.84 -3.56
CA ARG A 394 -21.87 24.26 -4.66
C ARG A 394 -21.11 23.08 -5.24
N LEU A 395 -21.31 21.92 -4.62
CA LEU A 395 -20.66 20.66 -4.97
C LEU A 395 -21.59 19.73 -5.76
N LEU A 396 -21.00 18.96 -6.67
CA LEU A 396 -21.63 17.79 -7.25
C LEU A 396 -21.05 16.52 -6.62
N VAL A 397 -21.90 15.66 -6.06
CA VAL A 397 -21.50 14.37 -5.48
C VAL A 397 -22.01 13.24 -6.37
N LEU A 398 -21.12 12.42 -6.92
CA LEU A 398 -21.48 11.23 -7.69
C LEU A 398 -21.20 9.97 -6.87
N LEU A 399 -22.27 9.28 -6.46
CA LEU A 399 -22.24 8.04 -5.69
C LEU A 399 -22.61 6.87 -6.61
N ASP A 400 -21.61 6.14 -7.09
CA ASP A 400 -21.79 5.06 -8.05
C ASP A 400 -21.96 3.71 -7.34
N ASN A 401 -22.88 2.87 -7.81
CA ASN A 401 -23.13 1.50 -7.38
C ASN A 401 -23.63 1.34 -5.92
N ALA A 402 -24.56 2.19 -5.48
CA ALA A 402 -25.22 2.05 -4.19
C ALA A 402 -26.00 0.73 -4.08
N THR A 403 -25.82 0.01 -2.97
CA THR A 403 -26.59 -1.21 -2.67
C THR A 403 -27.91 -0.91 -1.97
N ASP A 404 -27.92 0.14 -1.15
CA ASP A 404 -29.08 0.56 -0.38
C ASP A 404 -29.08 2.04 0.04
N GLU A 405 -30.22 2.46 0.56
CA GLU A 405 -30.49 3.81 1.02
C GLU A 405 -29.65 4.19 2.25
N ALA A 406 -29.30 3.24 3.11
CA ALA A 406 -28.53 3.49 4.33
C ALA A 406 -27.08 3.84 4.00
N GLN A 407 -26.52 3.29 2.92
CA GLN A 407 -25.20 3.65 2.41
C GLN A 407 -25.16 5.09 1.87
N VAL A 408 -26.26 5.57 1.29
CA VAL A 408 -26.34 6.86 0.59
C VAL A 408 -26.62 8.01 1.56
N ARG A 409 -27.57 7.85 2.49
CA ARG A 409 -28.03 8.95 3.36
C ARG A 409 -26.92 9.71 4.09
N PRO A 410 -25.88 9.08 4.68
CA PRO A 410 -24.79 9.80 5.35
C PRO A 410 -23.96 10.66 4.40
N LEU A 411 -23.94 10.33 3.11
CA LEU A 411 -23.09 10.93 2.07
C LEU A 411 -23.75 12.12 1.36
N LEU A 412 -25.00 12.44 1.70
CA LEU A 412 -25.73 13.55 1.11
C LEU A 412 -25.39 14.86 1.83
N SER A 413 -25.02 15.88 1.05
CA SER A 413 -24.91 17.26 1.57
C SER A 413 -26.30 17.80 1.90
N ALA A 414 -26.40 18.69 2.88
CA ALA A 414 -27.67 19.34 3.25
C ALA A 414 -27.84 20.74 2.61
N THR A 415 -26.98 21.10 1.66
CA THR A 415 -26.84 22.47 1.17
C THR A 415 -27.71 22.75 -0.05
N SER A 416 -28.40 23.89 -0.04
CA SER A 416 -29.08 24.42 -1.22
C SER A 416 -28.06 24.81 -2.29
N GLY A 417 -28.24 24.32 -3.52
CA GLY A 417 -27.31 24.57 -4.64
C GLY A 417 -26.21 23.52 -4.84
N SER A 418 -26.10 22.53 -3.94
CA SER A 418 -25.36 21.27 -4.18
C SER A 418 -26.29 20.17 -4.69
N ALA A 419 -25.74 19.21 -5.42
CA ALA A 419 -26.49 18.07 -5.94
C ALA A 419 -25.77 16.74 -5.74
N ALA A 420 -26.54 15.67 -5.61
CA ALA A 420 -26.04 14.29 -5.58
C ALA A 420 -26.68 13.46 -6.70
N ILE A 421 -25.85 12.75 -7.47
CA ILE A 421 -26.27 11.74 -8.43
C ILE A 421 -25.91 10.38 -7.85
N VAL A 422 -26.88 9.49 -7.74
CA VAL A 422 -26.74 8.17 -7.13
C VAL A 422 -27.06 7.12 -8.16
N THR A 423 -26.21 6.11 -8.37
CA THR A 423 -26.54 4.97 -9.23
C THR A 423 -26.78 3.72 -8.40
N SER A 424 -27.70 2.86 -8.83
CA SER A 424 -27.95 1.57 -8.18
C SER A 424 -28.46 0.53 -9.18
N ALA A 425 -28.22 -0.75 -8.88
CA ALA A 425 -28.79 -1.87 -9.64
C ALA A 425 -30.31 -2.04 -9.41
N ARG A 426 -30.86 -1.41 -8.36
CA ARG A 426 -32.27 -1.47 -7.97
C ARG A 426 -32.84 -0.08 -7.72
N LYS A 427 -34.16 0.04 -7.74
CA LYS A 427 -34.80 1.30 -7.34
C LYS A 427 -34.66 1.50 -5.83
N LEU A 428 -34.03 2.61 -5.44
CA LEU A 428 -33.91 3.05 -4.04
C LEU A 428 -35.18 3.81 -3.61
N ALA A 429 -36.31 3.11 -3.52
CA ALA A 429 -37.63 3.73 -3.39
C ALA A 429 -37.83 4.52 -2.09
N ALA A 430 -37.07 4.20 -1.03
CA ALA A 430 -37.13 4.93 0.23
C ALA A 430 -36.21 6.15 0.26
N LEU A 431 -35.35 6.34 -0.74
CA LEU A 431 -34.49 7.52 -0.83
C LEU A 431 -35.34 8.72 -1.25
N ASP A 432 -35.22 9.83 -0.52
CA ASP A 432 -35.93 11.08 -0.79
C ASP A 432 -35.32 11.80 -2.02
N ALA A 433 -35.32 11.14 -3.17
CA ALA A 433 -34.77 11.64 -4.41
C ALA A 433 -35.72 12.64 -5.08
N THR A 434 -35.15 13.72 -5.62
CA THR A 434 -35.86 14.69 -6.45
C THR A 434 -36.39 14.06 -7.73
N ALA A 435 -35.65 13.10 -8.29
CA ALA A 435 -36.07 12.33 -9.45
C ALA A 435 -35.47 10.92 -9.42
N HIS A 436 -36.24 9.96 -9.96
CA HIS A 436 -35.75 8.62 -10.29
C HIS A 436 -35.66 8.48 -11.81
N VAL A 437 -34.49 8.10 -12.31
CA VAL A 437 -34.25 7.89 -13.75
C VAL A 437 -33.97 6.41 -13.96
N GLU A 438 -34.86 5.74 -14.70
CA GLU A 438 -34.66 4.35 -15.06
C GLU A 438 -33.79 4.23 -16.31
N VAL A 439 -32.78 3.37 -16.23
CA VAL A 439 -31.89 3.01 -17.34
C VAL A 439 -32.19 1.56 -17.71
N ALA A 440 -33.15 1.37 -18.62
CA ALA A 440 -33.51 0.05 -19.16
C ALA A 440 -32.38 -0.48 -20.08
N PRO A 441 -32.32 -1.79 -20.40
CA PRO A 441 -31.48 -2.29 -21.49
C PRO A 441 -31.70 -1.52 -22.81
N LEU A 442 -30.70 -1.50 -23.70
CA LEU A 442 -30.82 -0.83 -24.99
C LEU A 442 -31.88 -1.52 -25.86
N GLY A 443 -32.62 -0.71 -26.63
CA GLY A 443 -33.43 -1.21 -27.73
C GLY A 443 -32.55 -1.74 -28.87
N ASP A 444 -33.13 -2.60 -29.70
CA ASP A 444 -32.40 -3.37 -30.71
C ASP A 444 -31.56 -2.49 -31.64
N ASP A 445 -32.10 -1.37 -32.13
CA ASP A 445 -31.39 -0.45 -33.01
C ASP A 445 -30.11 0.11 -32.37
N ASP A 446 -30.19 0.57 -31.12
CA ASP A 446 -29.05 1.14 -30.40
C ASP A 446 -28.06 0.07 -29.95
N ALA A 447 -28.55 -1.15 -29.63
CA ALA A 447 -27.70 -2.29 -29.32
C ALA A 447 -26.88 -2.74 -30.53
N ILE A 448 -27.51 -2.81 -31.72
CA ILE A 448 -26.83 -3.11 -33.00
C ILE A 448 -25.82 -2.02 -33.31
N ARG A 449 -26.20 -0.74 -33.17
CA ARG A 449 -25.29 0.39 -33.37
C ARG A 449 -24.08 0.33 -32.45
N LEU A 450 -24.27 -0.01 -31.17
CA LEU A 450 -23.19 -0.17 -30.20
C LEU A 450 -22.23 -1.30 -30.59
N LEU A 451 -22.75 -2.48 -30.94
CA LEU A 451 -21.95 -3.59 -31.41
C LEU A 451 -21.15 -3.23 -32.66
N ALA A 452 -21.80 -2.61 -33.66
CA ALA A 452 -21.16 -2.21 -34.91
C ALA A 452 -20.04 -1.18 -34.68
N THR A 453 -20.29 -0.18 -33.82
CA THR A 453 -19.32 0.87 -33.50
C THR A 453 -18.07 0.30 -32.83
N LEU A 454 -18.23 -0.69 -31.94
CA LEU A 454 -17.13 -1.20 -31.13
C LEU A 454 -16.37 -2.38 -31.76
N SER A 455 -16.97 -3.07 -32.74
CA SER A 455 -16.37 -4.26 -33.37
C SER A 455 -15.44 -3.93 -34.55
N GLY A 456 -15.41 -2.68 -35.02
CA GLY A 456 -14.60 -2.24 -36.18
C GLY A 456 -15.22 -2.55 -37.55
N THR A 457 -14.49 -2.25 -38.64
CA THR A 457 -14.96 -2.20 -40.05
C THR A 457 -15.41 -3.54 -40.67
N GLY A 458 -15.50 -4.61 -39.89
CA GLY A 458 -15.83 -5.97 -40.34
C GLY A 458 -17.33 -6.31 -40.37
N ILE A 459 -18.18 -5.60 -39.62
CA ILE A 459 -19.63 -5.85 -39.61
C ILE A 459 -20.28 -5.10 -40.78
N ARG A 460 -20.16 -5.66 -41.99
CA ARG A 460 -20.51 -4.97 -43.25
C ARG A 460 -22.00 -4.91 -43.62
N SER A 461 -22.93 -5.27 -42.74
CA SER A 461 -24.34 -4.95 -42.96
C SER A 461 -25.15 -5.06 -41.67
N ALA A 462 -25.90 -4.01 -41.33
CA ALA A 462 -26.91 -4.04 -40.28
C ALA A 462 -28.02 -5.10 -40.55
N ALA A 463 -28.08 -5.66 -41.76
CA ALA A 463 -29.02 -6.69 -42.16
C ALA A 463 -28.55 -8.14 -41.86
N ASN A 464 -27.42 -8.35 -41.18
CA ASN A 464 -27.01 -9.71 -40.80
C ASN A 464 -27.88 -10.22 -39.62
N PRO A 465 -28.66 -11.31 -39.79
CA PRO A 465 -29.56 -11.82 -38.75
C PRO A 465 -28.83 -12.26 -37.46
N SER A 466 -27.55 -12.64 -37.55
CA SER A 466 -26.75 -13.00 -36.38
C SER A 466 -26.50 -11.82 -35.44
N LEU A 467 -26.57 -10.57 -35.91
CA LEU A 467 -26.50 -9.39 -35.02
C LEU A 467 -27.71 -9.31 -34.11
N GLN A 468 -28.90 -9.57 -34.65
CA GLN A 468 -30.13 -9.59 -33.88
C GLN A 468 -30.10 -10.72 -32.84
N THR A 469 -29.66 -11.91 -33.24
CA THR A 469 -29.45 -13.03 -32.30
C THR A 469 -28.47 -12.68 -31.18
N LEU A 470 -27.36 -11.98 -31.48
CA LEU A 470 -26.40 -11.56 -30.46
C LEU A 470 -27.00 -10.52 -29.49
N VAL A 471 -27.81 -9.58 -29.99
CA VAL A 471 -28.49 -8.59 -29.16
C VAL A 471 -29.51 -9.25 -28.23
N GLU A 472 -30.32 -10.17 -28.75
CA GLU A 472 -31.28 -10.96 -27.98
C GLU A 472 -30.57 -11.78 -26.89
N LEU A 473 -29.48 -12.47 -27.24
CA LEU A 473 -28.71 -13.27 -26.28
C LEU A 473 -28.02 -12.43 -25.20
N CYS A 474 -27.67 -11.17 -25.52
CA CYS A 474 -27.13 -10.19 -24.59
C CYS A 474 -28.21 -9.44 -23.78
N GLY A 475 -29.50 -9.65 -24.09
CA GLY A 475 -30.63 -8.98 -23.46
C GLY A 475 -30.57 -7.45 -23.56
N GLY A 476 -29.97 -6.91 -24.63
CA GLY A 476 -29.78 -5.47 -24.81
C GLY A 476 -28.83 -4.79 -23.81
N LEU A 477 -28.08 -5.53 -22.98
CA LEU A 477 -27.21 -4.93 -21.97
C LEU A 477 -25.91 -4.37 -22.59
N PRO A 478 -25.63 -3.05 -22.49
CA PRO A 478 -24.40 -2.47 -23.01
C PRO A 478 -23.11 -3.18 -22.60
N LEU A 479 -23.00 -3.62 -21.34
CA LEU A 479 -21.82 -4.34 -20.87
C LEU A 479 -21.61 -5.68 -21.62
N ALA A 480 -22.68 -6.45 -21.82
CA ALA A 480 -22.64 -7.70 -22.57
C ALA A 480 -22.22 -7.44 -24.02
N LEU A 481 -22.84 -6.44 -24.65
CA LEU A 481 -22.56 -6.06 -26.03
C LEU A 481 -21.11 -5.59 -26.20
N ARG A 482 -20.55 -4.82 -25.25
CA ARG A 482 -19.14 -4.41 -25.26
C ARG A 482 -18.19 -5.60 -25.19
N ILE A 483 -18.52 -6.61 -24.37
CA ILE A 483 -17.71 -7.83 -24.27
C ILE A 483 -17.73 -8.60 -25.60
N VAL A 484 -18.90 -8.76 -26.20
CA VAL A 484 -19.05 -9.41 -27.51
C VAL A 484 -18.30 -8.63 -28.59
N ALA A 485 -18.44 -7.30 -28.62
CA ALA A 485 -17.74 -6.46 -29.58
C ALA A 485 -16.21 -6.52 -29.43
N ALA A 486 -15.70 -6.52 -28.20
CA ALA A 486 -14.27 -6.66 -27.94
C ALA A 486 -13.72 -8.02 -28.44
N ARG A 487 -14.51 -9.09 -28.29
CA ARG A 487 -14.16 -10.41 -28.84
C ARG A 487 -14.16 -10.42 -30.36
N LEU A 488 -15.15 -9.81 -30.99
CA LEU A 488 -15.21 -9.67 -32.45
C LEU A 488 -14.02 -8.87 -32.99
N ALA A 489 -13.67 -7.77 -32.34
CA ALA A 489 -12.50 -6.95 -32.71
C ALA A 489 -11.18 -7.73 -32.55
N SER A 490 -11.10 -8.63 -31.56
CA SER A 490 -9.89 -9.43 -31.29
C SER A 490 -9.77 -10.69 -32.16
N ALA A 491 -10.82 -11.06 -32.89
CA ALA A 491 -10.88 -12.30 -33.67
C ALA A 491 -11.62 -12.08 -35.01
N PRO A 492 -11.07 -11.24 -35.92
CA PRO A 492 -11.76 -10.80 -37.13
C PRO A 492 -12.11 -11.93 -38.13
N ASP A 493 -11.40 -13.06 -38.08
CA ASP A 493 -11.63 -14.23 -38.94
C ASP A 493 -12.74 -15.17 -38.41
N VAL A 494 -13.29 -14.89 -37.23
CA VAL A 494 -14.33 -15.71 -36.61
C VAL A 494 -15.70 -15.26 -37.11
N PRO A 495 -16.51 -16.16 -37.70
CA PRO A 495 -17.87 -15.80 -38.14
C PRO A 495 -18.77 -15.46 -36.95
N LEU A 496 -19.65 -14.46 -37.14
CA LEU A 496 -20.61 -13.98 -36.13
C LEU A 496 -21.48 -15.11 -35.58
N GLU A 497 -21.89 -16.03 -36.46
CA GLU A 497 -22.71 -17.21 -36.18
C GLU A 497 -22.06 -18.11 -35.15
N ARG A 498 -20.73 -18.24 -35.17
CA ARG A 498 -19.98 -19.07 -34.21
C ARG A 498 -19.99 -18.46 -32.82
N ILE A 499 -19.86 -17.15 -32.72
CA ILE A 499 -19.92 -16.43 -31.43
C ILE A 499 -21.35 -16.47 -30.87
N ALA A 500 -22.37 -16.34 -31.73
CA ALA A 500 -23.76 -16.51 -31.33
C ALA A 500 -24.04 -17.93 -30.80
N ALA A 501 -23.57 -18.97 -31.50
CA ALA A 501 -23.73 -20.36 -31.07
C ALA A 501 -23.05 -20.66 -29.71
N GLU A 502 -21.88 -20.05 -29.44
CA GLU A 502 -21.21 -20.16 -28.15
C GLU A 502 -22.02 -19.53 -27.00
N LEU A 503 -22.76 -18.44 -27.25
CA LEU A 503 -23.59 -17.75 -26.25
C LEU A 503 -24.89 -18.48 -25.93
N VAL A 504 -25.41 -19.30 -26.85
CA VAL A 504 -26.62 -20.12 -26.63
C VAL A 504 -26.38 -21.22 -25.60
N THR A 505 -25.16 -21.75 -25.51
CA THR A 505 -24.86 -22.86 -24.60
C THR A 505 -24.59 -22.34 -23.18
N GLU A 506 -25.47 -22.61 -22.21
CA GLU A 506 -25.37 -22.10 -20.82
C GLU A 506 -23.99 -22.30 -20.17
N ARG A 507 -23.37 -23.47 -20.36
CA ARG A 507 -22.01 -23.79 -19.87
C ARG A 507 -20.92 -22.88 -20.45
N HIS A 508 -21.15 -22.28 -21.61
CA HIS A 508 -20.20 -21.40 -22.29
C HIS A 508 -20.58 -19.91 -22.18
N ARG A 509 -21.81 -19.58 -21.79
CA ARG A 509 -22.30 -18.20 -21.64
C ARG A 509 -21.46 -17.35 -20.68
N PHE A 510 -21.02 -17.93 -19.56
CA PHE A 510 -20.15 -17.24 -18.60
C PHE A 510 -18.76 -16.94 -19.18
N ARG A 511 -18.14 -17.91 -19.87
CA ARG A 511 -16.87 -17.71 -20.58
C ARG A 511 -17.03 -16.74 -21.74
N ALA A 512 -18.17 -16.79 -22.42
CA ALA A 512 -18.46 -15.98 -23.59
C ALA A 512 -18.74 -14.50 -23.24
N LEU A 513 -19.25 -14.22 -22.04
CA LEU A 513 -19.44 -12.89 -21.44
C LEU A 513 -18.29 -12.51 -20.51
N SER A 514 -17.06 -12.83 -20.92
CA SER A 514 -15.82 -12.35 -20.31
C SER A 514 -14.78 -12.00 -21.38
N CYS A 515 -14.16 -10.83 -21.30
CA CYS A 515 -13.06 -10.41 -22.17
C CYS A 515 -12.13 -9.44 -21.43
N GLY A 516 -10.91 -9.88 -21.10
CA GLY A 516 -10.00 -9.13 -20.22
C GLY A 516 -10.65 -8.82 -18.88
N ASP A 517 -10.67 -7.53 -18.52
CA ASP A 517 -11.28 -7.01 -17.29
C ASP A 517 -12.80 -6.80 -17.39
N LEU A 518 -13.40 -6.94 -18.57
CA LEU A 518 -14.85 -6.85 -18.77
C LEU A 518 -15.50 -8.21 -18.49
N ARG A 519 -16.28 -8.31 -17.40
CA ARG A 519 -17.02 -9.52 -17.04
C ARG A 519 -18.40 -9.16 -16.49
N ILE A 520 -19.38 -10.03 -16.76
CA ILE A 520 -20.69 -9.94 -16.10
C ILE A 520 -20.69 -10.85 -14.88
N SER A 521 -20.76 -10.27 -13.68
CA SER A 521 -21.00 -11.03 -12.46
C SER A 521 -22.51 -11.21 -12.28
N TYR A 522 -23.04 -12.39 -12.62
CA TYR A 522 -24.34 -12.79 -12.09
C TYR A 522 -24.13 -13.22 -10.64
N ARG A 523 -24.72 -12.50 -9.68
CA ARG A 523 -25.03 -13.14 -8.39
C ARG A 523 -26.18 -14.10 -8.68
N SER A 524 -25.93 -15.39 -8.58
CA SER A 524 -27.00 -16.38 -8.52
C SER A 524 -27.90 -15.99 -7.35
N ALA A 525 -29.14 -15.62 -7.63
CA ALA A 525 -30.17 -15.65 -6.62
C ALA A 525 -30.32 -17.12 -6.19
N ALA A 526 -29.91 -17.40 -4.96
CA ALA A 526 -30.30 -18.58 -4.21
C ALA A 526 -31.28 -18.13 -3.14
#